data_AF-A0A0C6FRV1-F1
#
_entry.id   AF-A0A0C6FRV1-F1
#
_cell.length_a   1.000
_cell.length_b   1.000
_cell.length_c   1.000
_cell.angle_alpha   90.00
_cell.angle_beta   90.00
_cell.angle_gamma   90.00
#
_symmetry.space_group_name_H-M   'P 1'
#
loop_
_entity.id
_entity.type
_entity.pdbx_description
1 polymer ?
#
loop_
_entity_poly.entity_id
_entity_poly.type
_entity_poly.pdbx_seq_one_letter_code
_entity_poly.pdbx_strand_id
1 'polypeptide(L)'
;MQDVERRAIGGPQLRPRQQPGSRLREDSQAAHGDLVLPHIRGDEELRLDGLVPGGGMLRVTLPGLALVAHHHWLDGRQVHARLTLDGVHLDLRRDEGPWRVDLTWRGLVEACPAYDGAVLLPVRLADADGLPVLGEHGLREPEVIA
;
A
#
# COMPACT_ATOMS: atom_id res chain seq x y z
N MET A 1 30.65 -38.79 31.02
CA MET A 1 30.15 -38.82 29.64
C MET A 1 28.65 -39.09 29.76
N GLN A 2 27.79 -38.10 30.04
CA GLN A 2 27.30 -37.03 29.15
C GLN A 2 26.95 -37.61 27.76
N ASP A 3 25.73 -37.50 27.21
CA ASP A 3 24.61 -36.65 27.57
C ASP A 3 23.28 -37.16 26.96
N VAL A 4 22.22 -36.98 27.76
CA VAL A 4 20.90 -36.39 27.44
C VAL A 4 19.86 -37.16 26.59
N GLU A 5 18.87 -37.66 27.35
CA GLU A 5 17.47 -37.89 26.99
C GLU A 5 16.81 -36.71 26.27
N ARG A 6 15.83 -37.00 25.39
CA ARG A 6 14.69 -36.10 25.16
C ARG A 6 13.37 -36.87 25.15
N ARG A 7 12.75 -36.96 26.33
CA ARG A 7 11.31 -37.11 26.52
C ARG A 7 10.73 -35.76 26.96
N ALA A 8 9.41 -35.66 26.89
CA ALA A 8 8.52 -34.59 27.35
C ALA A 8 8.12 -33.57 26.27
N ILE A 9 6.91 -33.67 25.72
CA ILE A 9 5.59 -33.31 26.30
C ILE A 9 5.33 -31.81 26.15
N GLY A 10 4.16 -31.50 25.61
CA GLY A 10 3.78 -30.22 25.02
C GLY A 10 4.01 -28.98 25.89
N GLY A 11 4.66 -28.00 25.27
CA GLY A 11 4.63 -26.58 25.67
C GLY A 11 3.68 -25.80 24.77
N PRO A 12 3.15 -24.66 25.25
CA PRO A 12 1.81 -24.18 24.90
C PRO A 12 1.71 -23.68 23.46
N GLN A 13 0.71 -24.17 22.73
CA GLN A 13 0.15 -23.41 21.62
C GLN A 13 -0.37 -22.09 22.20
N LEU A 14 0.32 -20.99 21.91
CA LEU A 14 -0.21 -19.65 22.02
C LEU A 14 -1.38 -19.54 21.04
N ARG A 15 -2.55 -20.00 21.46
CA ARG A 15 -3.80 -19.59 20.83
C ARG A 15 -3.87 -18.08 21.00
N PRO A 16 -4.04 -17.29 19.92
CA PRO A 16 -4.51 -15.94 20.10
C PRO A 16 -5.83 -16.05 20.86
N ARG A 17 -5.88 -15.54 22.09
CA ARG A 17 -7.15 -15.27 22.77
C ARG A 17 -7.90 -14.34 21.84
N GLN A 18 -8.91 -14.87 21.13
CA GLN A 18 -9.89 -14.03 20.49
C GLN A 18 -10.59 -13.26 21.61
N GLN A 19 -10.20 -12.00 21.79
CA GLN A 19 -11.03 -11.05 22.53
C GLN A 19 -12.28 -10.79 21.68
N PRO A 20 -13.49 -10.94 22.26
CA PRO A 20 -14.71 -10.53 21.59
C PRO A 20 -14.83 -9.01 21.67
N GLY A 21 -15.20 -8.38 20.56
CA GLY A 21 -15.65 -6.98 20.57
C GLY A 21 -14.77 -6.02 19.80
N SER A 22 -14.92 -6.06 18.47
CA SER A 22 -14.98 -4.93 17.53
C SER A 22 -14.47 -5.44 16.19
N ARG A 23 -15.37 -6.04 15.40
CA ARG A 23 -15.11 -6.13 13.96
C ARG A 23 -15.27 -4.71 13.45
N LEU A 24 -14.15 -4.00 13.29
CA LEU A 24 -14.11 -2.84 12.41
C LEU A 24 -14.58 -3.36 11.05
N ARG A 25 -15.76 -2.92 10.65
CA ARG A 25 -16.27 -3.19 9.31
C ARG A 25 -15.61 -2.16 8.41
N GLU A 26 -14.62 -2.59 7.64
CA GLU A 26 -14.07 -1.80 6.56
C GLU A 26 -15.08 -1.86 5.41
N ASP A 27 -15.99 -0.88 5.38
CA ASP A 27 -16.92 -0.69 4.28
C ASP A 27 -16.21 0.02 3.13
N SER A 28 -15.50 -0.76 2.32
CA SER A 28 -14.91 -0.25 1.08
C SER A 28 -16.00 -0.16 0.01
N GLN A 29 -16.44 1.06 -0.33
CA GLN A 29 -17.22 1.30 -1.54
C GLN A 29 -16.26 1.50 -2.71
N ALA A 30 -16.37 0.64 -3.73
CA ALA A 30 -15.72 0.90 -5.01
C ALA A 30 -16.53 1.96 -5.77
N ALA A 31 -15.87 2.93 -6.37
CA ALA A 31 -16.51 3.89 -7.25
C ALA A 31 -17.16 3.16 -8.44
N HIS A 32 -18.26 3.71 -8.95
CA HIS A 32 -18.89 3.22 -10.19
C HIS A 32 -17.84 3.13 -11.32
N GLY A 33 -17.93 2.17 -12.25
CA GLY A 33 -16.94 1.99 -13.32
C GLY A 33 -16.71 3.23 -14.19
N ASP A 34 -17.73 4.08 -14.32
CA ASP A 34 -17.65 5.36 -15.02
C ASP A 34 -16.96 6.48 -14.21
N LEU A 35 -16.64 6.22 -12.94
CA LEU A 35 -15.90 7.09 -12.02
C LEU A 35 -14.46 6.61 -11.81
N VAL A 36 -13.95 5.76 -12.71
CA VAL A 36 -12.51 5.44 -12.77
C VAL A 36 -11.78 6.69 -13.23
N LEU A 37 -11.40 7.50 -12.23
CA LEU A 37 -10.56 8.67 -12.42
C LEU A 37 -9.12 8.24 -12.74
N PRO A 38 -8.31 9.14 -13.34
CA PRO A 38 -6.86 8.94 -13.39
C PRO A 38 -6.33 8.62 -11.99
N HIS A 39 -5.35 7.72 -11.93
CA HIS A 39 -4.71 7.36 -10.66
C HIS A 39 -4.16 8.59 -9.95
N ILE A 40 -4.20 8.56 -8.62
CA ILE A 40 -3.63 9.62 -7.78
C ILE A 40 -2.11 9.60 -8.00
N ARG A 41 -1.52 10.75 -8.34
CA ARG A 41 -0.09 10.90 -8.56
C ARG A 41 0.67 10.80 -7.23
N GLY A 42 0.17 11.45 -6.19
CA GLY A 42 0.74 11.47 -4.84
C GLY A 42 1.35 12.80 -4.42
N ASP A 43 1.20 13.85 -5.23
CA ASP A 43 1.66 15.23 -4.97
C ASP A 43 0.53 16.28 -5.07
N GLU A 44 -0.71 15.82 -5.24
CA GLU A 44 -1.87 16.69 -5.36
C GLU A 44 -2.29 17.33 -4.02
N GLU A 45 -3.04 18.43 -4.12
CA GLU A 45 -3.81 18.96 -3.01
C GLU A 45 -5.23 18.37 -3.04
N LEU A 46 -5.61 17.72 -1.95
CA LEU A 46 -6.97 17.24 -1.70
C LEU A 46 -7.77 18.32 -0.99
N ARG A 47 -8.95 18.63 -1.53
CA ARG A 47 -9.90 19.59 -0.99
C ARG A 47 -11.16 18.85 -0.52
N LEU A 48 -11.52 19.03 0.75
CA LEU A 48 -12.65 18.36 1.39
C LEU A 48 -13.59 19.42 1.94
N ASP A 49 -14.65 19.71 1.18
CA ASP A 49 -15.71 20.63 1.55
C ASP A 49 -16.75 19.93 2.41
N GLY A 50 -17.05 20.47 3.60
CA GLY A 50 -18.19 20.02 4.41
C GLY A 50 -18.03 18.64 5.07
N LEU A 51 -16.83 18.05 5.03
CA LEU A 51 -16.53 16.73 5.62
C LEU A 51 -15.98 16.81 7.05
N VAL A 52 -15.89 18.01 7.61
CA VAL A 52 -15.51 18.24 9.01
C VAL A 52 -16.69 18.81 9.80
N PRO A 53 -16.75 18.58 11.13
CA PRO A 53 -17.76 19.22 11.98
C PRO A 53 -17.81 20.74 11.75
N GLY A 54 -19.02 21.28 11.63
CA GLY A 54 -19.23 22.71 11.32
C GLY A 54 -19.19 23.05 9.82
N GLY A 55 -19.04 22.06 8.93
CA GLY A 55 -19.13 22.28 7.48
C GLY A 55 -17.92 23.01 6.89
N GLY A 56 -16.80 23.00 7.60
CA GLY A 56 -15.57 23.70 7.21
C GLY A 56 -14.89 23.13 5.97
N MET A 57 -13.83 23.83 5.57
CA MET A 57 -12.94 23.46 4.48
C MET A 57 -11.67 22.83 5.03
N LEU A 58 -11.31 21.65 4.53
CA LEU A 58 -10.03 21.01 4.79
C LEU A 58 -9.21 20.88 3.48
N ARG A 59 -7.95 21.35 3.52
CA ARG A 59 -6.92 21.11 2.50
C ARG A 59 -5.82 20.20 3.03
N VAL A 60 -5.46 19.18 2.24
CA VAL A 60 -4.36 18.27 2.54
C VAL A 60 -3.47 18.16 1.31
N THR A 61 -2.18 18.48 1.45
CA THR A 61 -1.19 18.25 0.39
C THR A 61 -0.60 16.86 0.56
N LEU A 62 -0.63 16.04 -0.49
CA LEU A 62 0.00 14.72 -0.49
C LEU A 62 1.54 14.86 -0.48
N PRO A 63 2.27 13.88 0.08
CA PRO A 63 3.68 14.07 0.45
C PRO A 63 4.66 14.00 -0.73
N GLY A 64 4.20 13.83 -1.96
CA GLY A 64 5.07 13.69 -3.14
C GLY A 64 5.90 12.40 -3.13
N LEU A 65 5.34 11.32 -2.59
CA LEU A 65 5.99 10.02 -2.45
C LEU A 65 5.48 9.01 -3.47
N ALA A 66 6.39 8.18 -3.96
CA ALA A 66 6.09 6.95 -4.68
C ALA A 66 6.57 5.74 -3.88
N LEU A 67 5.95 4.59 -4.10
CA LEU A 67 6.40 3.32 -3.55
C LEU A 67 6.93 2.45 -4.69
N VAL A 68 8.17 2.00 -4.58
CA VAL A 68 8.83 1.14 -5.58
C VAL A 68 8.95 -0.27 -5.04
N ALA A 69 8.56 -1.25 -5.85
CA ALA A 69 8.75 -2.66 -5.57
C ALA A 69 9.96 -3.20 -6.32
N HIS A 70 10.91 -3.75 -5.55
CA HIS A 70 12.08 -4.48 -6.05
C HIS A 70 11.76 -5.97 -6.03
N HIS A 71 11.17 -6.44 -7.13
CA HIS A 71 10.77 -7.83 -7.29
C HIS A 71 11.98 -8.73 -7.56
N HIS A 72 11.97 -9.92 -6.95
CA HIS A 72 13.01 -10.94 -7.11
C HIS A 72 12.40 -12.32 -7.34
N TRP A 73 13.08 -13.10 -8.17
CA TRP A 73 12.74 -14.48 -8.49
C TRP A 73 13.92 -15.41 -8.17
N LEU A 74 13.61 -16.66 -7.85
CA LEU A 74 14.59 -17.72 -7.56
C LEU A 74 15.51 -18.05 -8.76
N ASP A 75 15.08 -17.69 -9.97
CA ASP A 75 15.86 -17.82 -11.20
C ASP A 75 16.83 -16.64 -11.46
N GLY A 76 16.88 -15.68 -10.54
CA GLY A 76 17.79 -14.53 -10.58
C GLY A 76 17.26 -13.31 -11.31
N ARG A 77 16.05 -13.35 -11.90
CA ARG A 77 15.42 -12.15 -12.47
C ARG A 77 15.14 -11.11 -11.38
N GLN A 78 15.26 -9.84 -11.76
CA GLN A 78 14.95 -8.70 -10.90
C GLN A 78 14.23 -7.63 -11.70
N VAL A 79 13.18 -7.04 -11.11
CA VAL A 79 12.40 -5.96 -11.72
C VAL A 79 12.12 -4.89 -10.69
N HIS A 80 12.33 -3.64 -11.08
CA HIS A 80 12.02 -2.47 -10.28
C HIS A 80 10.79 -1.81 -10.89
N ALA A 81 9.67 -1.81 -10.17
CA ALA A 81 8.42 -1.24 -10.66
C ALA A 81 7.87 -0.22 -9.67
N ARG A 82 7.39 0.91 -10.21
CA ARG A 82 6.65 1.88 -9.43
C ARG A 82 5.23 1.36 -9.21
N LEU A 83 4.80 1.35 -7.96
CA LEU A 83 3.43 1.00 -7.60
C LEU A 83 2.50 2.19 -7.84
N THR A 84 1.26 1.89 -8.21
CA THR A 84 0.23 2.88 -8.47
C THR A 84 -0.40 3.30 -7.15
N LEU A 85 -0.43 4.60 -6.83
CA LEU A 85 -1.17 5.09 -5.68
C LEU A 85 -2.66 5.04 -5.99
N ASP A 86 -3.38 4.20 -5.24
CA ASP A 86 -4.74 3.76 -5.54
C ASP A 86 -5.75 4.34 -4.55
N GLY A 87 -5.31 4.68 -3.34
CA GLY A 87 -6.18 5.21 -2.30
C GLY A 87 -5.48 6.14 -1.33
N VAL A 88 -6.26 7.10 -0.82
CA VAL A 88 -5.89 7.96 0.29
C VAL A 88 -6.99 7.84 1.34
N HIS A 89 -6.61 7.54 2.57
CA HIS A 89 -7.48 7.53 3.72
C HIS A 89 -7.03 8.60 4.70
N LEU A 90 -7.97 9.46 5.10
CA LEU A 90 -7.74 10.56 6.03
C LEU A 90 -8.47 10.28 7.33
N ASP A 91 -7.72 10.15 8.40
CA ASP A 91 -8.25 10.00 9.75
C ASP A 91 -8.38 11.38 10.42
N LEU A 92 -9.60 11.89 10.37
CA LEU A 92 -9.97 13.22 10.88
C LEU A 92 -10.54 13.18 12.30
N ARG A 93 -10.38 12.08 13.05
CA ARG A 93 -10.97 11.92 14.39
C ARG A 93 -10.44 12.91 15.45
N ARG A 94 -9.35 13.62 15.16
CA ARG A 94 -8.84 14.71 16.00
C ARG A 94 -9.37 16.04 15.48
N ASP A 95 -9.94 16.88 16.33
CA ASP A 95 -10.54 18.15 15.89
C ASP A 95 -9.49 19.16 15.34
N GLU A 96 -8.26 19.15 15.89
CA GLU A 96 -7.23 20.15 15.59
C GLU A 96 -5.92 19.58 15.01
N GLY A 97 -5.92 18.30 14.61
CA GLY A 97 -4.76 17.63 14.03
C GLY A 97 -3.61 17.31 15.01
N PRO A 98 -2.45 16.83 14.52
CA PRO A 98 -2.21 16.43 13.13
C PRO A 98 -3.09 15.23 12.76
N TRP A 99 -3.75 15.32 11.61
CA TRP A 99 -4.52 14.21 11.04
C TRP A 99 -3.58 13.18 10.46
N ARG A 100 -3.99 11.91 10.53
CA ARG A 100 -3.22 10.82 9.92
C ARG A 100 -3.69 10.61 8.49
N VAL A 101 -2.72 10.45 7.60
CA VAL A 101 -2.94 10.06 6.20
C VAL A 101 -2.38 8.67 6.02
N ASP A 102 -3.24 7.73 5.61
CA ASP A 102 -2.84 6.40 5.16
C ASP A 102 -2.96 6.35 3.64
N LEU A 103 -1.89 5.91 2.98
CA LEU A 103 -1.81 5.80 1.53
C LEU A 103 -1.80 4.32 1.15
N THR A 104 -2.54 3.98 0.10
CA THR A 104 -2.67 2.60 -0.39
C THR A 104 -2.12 2.51 -1.80
N TRP A 105 -1.14 1.62 -2.00
CA TRP A 105 -0.55 1.35 -3.30
C TRP A 105 -0.96 0.00 -3.85
N ARG A 106 -1.12 -0.07 -5.17
CA ARG A 106 -1.44 -1.26 -5.93
C ARG A 106 -0.28 -1.65 -6.83
N GLY A 107 0.06 -2.94 -6.80
CA GLY A 107 0.99 -3.58 -7.72
C GLY A 107 0.40 -4.89 -8.22
N LEU A 108 0.87 -5.36 -9.37
CA LEU A 108 0.55 -6.69 -9.89
C LEU A 108 1.86 -7.41 -10.21
N VAL A 109 1.88 -8.68 -9.86
CA VAL A 109 2.93 -9.60 -10.28
C VAL A 109 2.23 -10.85 -10.78
N GLU A 110 2.72 -11.38 -11.90
CA GLU A 110 2.18 -12.64 -12.41
C GLU A 110 2.48 -13.76 -11.42
N ALA A 111 1.47 -14.59 -11.15
CA ALA A 111 1.63 -15.76 -10.30
C ALA A 111 2.65 -16.72 -10.95
N CYS A 112 3.82 -16.86 -10.32
CA CYS A 112 4.92 -17.66 -10.83
C CYS A 112 5.54 -18.47 -9.68
N PRO A 113 5.74 -19.79 -9.82
CA PRO A 113 6.40 -20.59 -8.78
C PRO A 113 7.82 -20.15 -8.43
N ALA A 114 8.49 -19.45 -9.36
CA ALA A 114 9.81 -18.90 -9.14
C ALA A 114 9.80 -17.52 -8.47
N TYR A 115 8.63 -16.90 -8.23
CA TYR A 115 8.56 -15.61 -7.55
C TYR A 115 8.92 -15.78 -6.07
N ASP A 116 9.91 -15.03 -5.61
CA ASP A 116 10.43 -15.13 -4.25
C ASP A 116 9.89 -13.98 -3.37
N GLY A 117 9.77 -12.77 -3.93
CA GLY A 117 9.11 -11.67 -3.24
C GLY A 117 9.41 -10.29 -3.81
N ALA A 118 9.16 -9.27 -2.98
CA ALA A 118 9.54 -7.89 -3.27
C ALA A 118 9.99 -7.15 -2.01
N VAL A 119 10.97 -6.25 -2.17
CA VAL A 119 11.29 -5.22 -1.16
C VAL A 119 10.61 -3.92 -1.57
N LEU A 120 9.89 -3.29 -0.65
CA LEU A 120 9.19 -2.04 -0.88
C LEU A 120 10.00 -0.87 -0.33
N LEU A 121 10.27 0.12 -1.18
CA LEU A 121 11.02 1.32 -0.80
C LEU A 121 10.22 2.59 -1.11
N PRO A 122 9.95 3.44 -0.11
CA PRO A 122 9.41 4.77 -0.37
C PRO A 122 10.51 5.66 -0.97
N VAL A 123 10.19 6.34 -2.07
CA VAL A 123 11.09 7.26 -2.78
C VAL A 123 10.35 8.55 -3.11
N ARG A 124 11.08 9.60 -3.48
CA ARG A 124 10.45 10.81 -4.01
C ARG A 124 9.86 10.50 -5.38
N LEU A 125 8.75 11.15 -5.71
CA LEU A 125 8.04 10.89 -6.95
C LEU A 125 8.91 11.06 -8.20
N ALA A 126 9.73 12.12 -8.24
CA ALA A 126 10.66 12.38 -9.34
C ALA A 126 11.71 11.27 -9.55
N ASP A 127 12.10 10.57 -8.49
CA ASP A 127 13.08 9.47 -8.57
C ASP A 127 12.45 8.19 -9.18
N ALA A 128 11.12 8.15 -9.33
CA ALA A 128 10.36 6.99 -9.82
C ALA A 128 9.66 7.23 -11.18
N ASP A 129 9.76 8.41 -11.79
CA ASP A 129 9.04 8.76 -13.03
C ASP A 129 9.49 7.94 -14.26
N GLY A 130 10.70 7.38 -14.24
CA GLY A 130 11.22 6.51 -15.32
C GLY A 130 11.06 5.01 -15.10
N LEU A 131 10.41 4.59 -14.00
CA LEU A 131 10.19 3.17 -13.72
C LEU A 131 8.91 2.67 -14.40
N PRO A 132 8.86 1.38 -14.77
CA PRO A 132 7.62 0.77 -15.25
C PRO A 132 6.53 0.90 -14.18
N VAL A 133 5.32 1.25 -14.63
CA VAL A 133 4.14 1.43 -13.80
C VAL A 133 3.11 0.38 -14.18
N LEU A 134 2.31 -0.05 -13.22
CA LEU A 134 1.20 -0.94 -13.50
C LEU A 134 0.10 -0.23 -14.31
N GLY A 135 -0.21 -0.75 -15.49
CA GLY A 135 -1.39 -0.40 -16.28
C GLY A 135 -2.48 -1.48 -16.21
N GLU A 136 -3.61 -1.21 -16.86
CA GLU A 136 -4.79 -2.09 -16.91
C GLU A 136 -4.48 -3.52 -17.42
N HIS A 137 -3.41 -3.69 -18.20
CA HIS A 137 -3.04 -4.96 -18.83
C HIS A 137 -1.68 -5.50 -18.38
N GLY A 138 -1.12 -4.99 -17.28
CA GLY A 138 0.19 -5.40 -16.76
C GLY A 138 1.18 -4.25 -16.65
N LEU A 139 2.47 -4.57 -16.50
CA LEU A 139 3.53 -3.57 -16.40
C LEU A 139 3.67 -2.82 -17.74
N ARG A 140 3.55 -1.51 -17.69
CA ARG A 140 3.80 -0.61 -18.82
C ARG A 140 5.12 0.11 -18.57
N GLU A 141 6.01 0.07 -19.56
CA GLU A 141 7.16 0.97 -19.59
C GLU A 141 6.67 2.41 -19.80
N PRO A 142 7.28 3.41 -19.13
CA PRO A 142 6.95 4.80 -19.39
C PRO A 142 7.30 5.15 -20.85
N GLU A 143 6.41 5.87 -21.53
CA GLU A 143 6.70 6.40 -22.87
C GLU A 143 7.93 7.31 -22.79
N VAL A 144 9.00 6.91 -23.47
CA VAL A 144 10.19 7.75 -23.64
C VAL A 144 9.82 8.84 -24.64
N ILE A 145 9.53 10.05 -24.16
CA ILE A 145 9.43 11.22 -25.02
C ILE A 145 10.86 11.59 -25.44
N ALA A 146 11.21 11.24 -26.68
CA ALA A 146 12.47 11.57 -27.33
C ALA A 146 12.53 13.03 -27.83
#